data_AF-A0A933UH87-F1
#
_entry.id   AF-A0A933UH87-F1
#
_cell.length_a   1.000
_cell.length_b   1.000
_cell.length_c   1.000
_cell.angle_alpha   90.00
_cell.angle_beta   90.00
_cell.angle_gamma   90.00
#
_symmetry.space_group_name_H-M   'P 1'
#
loop_
_entity.id
_entity.type
_entity.pdbx_description
1 polymer ?
#
loop_
_entity_poly.entity_id
_entity_poly.type
_entity_poly.pdbx_seq_one_letter_code
_entity_poly.pdbx_strand_id
1 'polypeptide(L)' 'MDNQRPFNLKKLNIAFDGKKAGMLTRAYYHMHRARVPGGWLVVVSGGQGMGGITFYPDPRHEWDGGTLD' A
#
# COMPACT_ATOMS: atom_id res chain seq x y z
N MET A 1 14.37 11.16 19.37
CA MET A 1 14.50 10.47 18.07
C MET A 1 13.11 10.49 17.47
N ASP A 2 12.88 11.41 16.54
CA ASP A 2 11.56 11.57 15.94
C ASP A 2 11.23 10.33 15.13
N ASN A 3 10.06 9.76 15.43
CA ASN A 3 9.53 8.55 14.80
C ASN A 3 8.99 8.89 13.39
N GLN A 4 9.82 9.51 12.56
CA GLN A 4 9.49 9.78 11.17
C GLN A 4 9.46 8.46 10.43
N ARG A 5 8.24 8.00 10.12
CA ARG A 5 8.04 6.86 9.23
C ARG A 5 8.57 7.28 7.85
N PRO A 6 9.57 6.58 7.28
CA PRO A 6 10.17 6.97 6.00
C PRO A 6 9.17 6.93 4.84
N PHE A 7 8.01 6.30 5.02
CA PHE A 7 6.93 6.24 4.05
C PHE A 7 5.58 6.58 4.68
N ASN A 8 4.85 7.51 4.06
CA ASN A 8 3.45 7.83 4.39
C ASN A 8 2.50 6.75 3.82
N LEU A 9 2.50 5.57 4.44
CA LEU A 9 1.68 4.43 4.02
C LEU A 9 0.20 4.66 4.31
N LYS A 10 -0.60 4.79 3.23
CA LYS A 10 -2.06 4.84 3.30
C LYS A 10 -2.65 3.46 3.06
N LYS A 11 -3.64 3.07 3.86
CA LYS A 11 -4.38 1.81 3.67
C LYS A 11 -5.09 1.82 2.33
N LEU A 12 -4.93 0.75 1.57
CA LEU A 12 -5.63 0.52 0.33
C LEU A 12 -6.86 -0.35 0.62
N ASN A 13 -8.04 0.18 0.31
CA ASN A 13 -9.30 -0.54 0.51
C ASN A 13 -9.60 -1.36 -0.75
N ILE A 14 -9.15 -2.62 -0.77
CA ILE A 14 -9.51 -3.60 -1.80
C ILE A 14 -10.50 -4.61 -1.23
N ALA A 15 -11.55 -4.92 -1.98
CA ALA A 15 -12.45 -6.03 -1.71
C ALA A 15 -12.15 -7.16 -2.70
N PHE A 16 -12.08 -8.39 -2.21
CA PHE A 16 -12.00 -9.59 -3.05
C PHE A 16 -13.41 -10.20 -3.11
N ASP A 17 -13.93 -10.47 -4.31
CA ASP A 17 -15.31 -10.98 -4.54
C ASP A 17 -16.42 -10.17 -3.84
N GLY A 18 -16.24 -8.84 -3.75
CA GLY A 18 -17.23 -7.96 -3.10
C GLY A 18 -17.37 -8.14 -1.58
N LYS A 19 -16.60 -9.06 -0.98
CA LYS A 19 -16.54 -9.25 0.47
C LYS A 19 -15.36 -8.45 1.03
N LYS A 20 -15.64 -7.57 1.99
CA LYS A 20 -14.56 -6.95 2.79
C LYS A 20 -13.81 -8.07 3.51
N ALA A 21 -12.48 -8.08 3.40
CA ALA A 21 -11.66 -8.98 4.20
C ALA A 21 -12.00 -8.77 5.67
N GLY A 22 -12.64 -9.77 6.27
CA GLY A 22 -13.12 -9.74 7.64
C GLY A 22 -12.21 -10.58 8.52
N MET A 23 -12.28 -10.37 9.83
CA MET A 23 -11.53 -11.13 10.84
C MET A 23 -11.71 -12.66 10.72
N LEU A 24 -12.79 -13.13 10.09
CA LEU A 24 -13.14 -14.54 9.89
C LEU A 24 -12.82 -15.11 8.49
N THR A 25 -12.39 -14.29 7.53
CA THR A 25 -11.86 -14.81 6.26
C THR A 25 -10.40 -15.18 6.49
N ARG A 26 -10.06 -16.46 6.32
CA ARG A 26 -8.77 -17.13 6.63
C ARG A 26 -7.50 -16.48 6.05
N ALA A 27 -7.65 -15.42 5.25
CA ALA A 27 -6.57 -14.55 4.83
C ALA A 27 -6.96 -13.09 5.11
N TYR A 28 -6.39 -12.50 6.17
CA TYR A 28 -6.38 -11.06 6.33
C TYR A 28 -5.19 -10.54 5.52
N TYR A 29 -5.46 -9.70 4.50
CA TYR A 29 -4.43 -9.00 3.75
C TYR A 29 -4.52 -7.51 4.09
N HIS A 30 -3.45 -6.96 4.65
CA HIS A 30 -3.24 -5.53 4.77
C HIS A 30 -2.55 -5.05 3.51
N MET A 31 -3.17 -4.08 2.85
CA MET A 31 -2.59 -3.43 1.69
C MET A 31 -2.34 -1.97 2.01
N HIS A 32 -1.14 -1.53 1.69
CA HIS A 32 -0.70 -0.17 1.90
C HIS A 32 -0.12 0.37 0.60
N ARG A 33 -0.23 1.68 0.41
CA ARG A 33 0.49 2.38 -0.64
C ARG A 33 1.18 3.61 -0.09
N ALA A 34 2.37 3.90 -0.57
CA ALA A 34 3.02 5.19 -0.43
C ALA A 34 3.19 5.82 -1.82
N ARG A 35 3.08 7.14 -1.90
CA ARG A 35 3.53 7.88 -3.08
C ARG A 35 5.06 7.94 -3.02
N VAL A 36 5.77 7.46 -4.05
CA VAL A 36 7.24 7.60 -4.26
C VAL A 36 7.59 8.09 -5.68
N PRO A 37 8.53 9.03 -5.90
CA PRO A 37 8.71 9.70 -7.20
C PRO A 37 8.55 8.80 -8.42
N GLY A 38 7.65 9.17 -9.33
CA GLY A 38 7.32 8.39 -10.53
C GLY A 38 6.22 7.33 -10.37
N GLY A 39 5.62 7.14 -9.19
CA GLY A 39 4.53 6.18 -9.03
C GLY A 39 4.06 5.90 -7.60
N TRP A 40 3.71 4.64 -7.34
CA TRP A 40 3.30 4.19 -6.02
C TRP A 40 4.07 2.96 -5.61
N LEU A 41 4.54 2.94 -4.37
CA LEU A 41 5.02 1.73 -3.74
C LEU A 41 3.82 1.04 -3.08
N VAL A 42 3.45 -0.12 -3.58
CA VAL A 42 2.34 -0.92 -3.03
C VAL A 42 2.93 -2.07 -2.22
N VAL A 43 2.49 -2.18 -0.98
CA VAL A 43 2.92 -3.21 -0.03
C VAL A 43 1.70 -4.03 0.34
N VAL A 44 1.82 -5.35 0.22
CA VAL A 44 0.83 -6.31 0.68
C VAL A 44 1.47 -7.14 1.79
N SER A 45 0.81 -7.22 2.94
CA SER A 45 1.16 -8.13 4.01
C SER A 45 -0.07 -8.95 4.39
N GLY A 46 0.09 -10.27 4.42
CA GLY A 46 -0.96 -11.22 4.76
C GLY A 46 -0.60 -12.07 5.97
N GLY A 47 -1.58 -12.76 6.52
CA GLY A 47 -1.33 -13.86 7.43
C GLY A 47 -0.49 -14.97 6.78
N GLN A 48 0.23 -15.74 7.61
CA GLN A 48 1.06 -16.89 7.20
C GLN A 48 2.28 -16.57 6.33
N GLY A 49 2.87 -15.38 6.47
CA GLY A 49 4.14 -15.04 5.81
C GLY A 49 4.02 -14.69 4.32
N MET A 50 2.79 -14.63 3.80
CA MET A 50 2.55 -14.09 2.46
C MET A 50 2.71 -12.57 2.49
N GLY A 51 3.66 -12.05 1.71
CA GLY A 51 3.86 -10.62 1.56
C GLY A 51 4.51 -10.31 0.22
N GLY A 52 4.33 -9.08 -0.24
CA GLY A 52 4.89 -8.62 -1.51
C GLY A 52 4.99 -7.11 -1.56
N ILE A 53 5.95 -6.65 -2.36
CA ILE A 53 6.13 -5.24 -2.68
C ILE A 53 6.19 -5.10 -4.19
N THR A 54 5.53 -4.08 -4.72
CA THR A 54 5.59 -3.76 -6.15
C THR A 54 5.59 -2.25 -6.37
N PHE A 55 6.31 -1.82 -7.41
CA PHE A 55 6.26 -0.45 -7.90
C PHE A 55 5.20 -0.37 -9.00
N TYR A 56 4.20 0.48 -8.79
CA TYR A 56 3.17 0.79 -9.77
C TYR A 56 3.49 2.15 -10.38
N PRO A 57 3.92 2.24 -11.65
CA PRO A 57 4.29 3.51 -12.25
C PRO A 57 3.08 4.44 -12.33
N ASP A 58 3.33 5.75 -12.31
CA ASP A 58 2.35 6.76 -12.70
C ASP A 58 2.49 7.04 -14.21
N PRO A 59 1.76 6.35 -15.10
CA PRO A 59 2.00 6.42 -16.55
C PRO A 59 1.72 7.80 -17.15
N ARG A 60 0.94 8.64 -16.45
CA ARG A 60 0.64 10.00 -16.90
C ARG A 60 1.60 11.02 -16.31
N HIS A 61 2.54 10.59 -15.45
CA HIS A 61 3.42 11.44 -14.64
C HIS A 61 2.66 12.64 -14.04
N GLU A 62 1.39 12.44 -13.65
CA GLU A 62 0.57 13.49 -13.07
C GLU A 62 1.09 13.90 -11.70
N TRP A 63 1.89 13.05 -11.09
CA TRP A 63 2.58 13.36 -9.86
C TRP A 63 4.01 13.87 -10.08
N ASP A 64 4.24 15.07 -9.57
CA ASP A 64 5.49 15.85 -9.64
C ASP A 64 6.60 15.42 -8.66
N GLY A 65 6.41 14.35 -7.90
CA GLY A 65 7.38 13.89 -6.91
C GLY A 65 7.38 14.67 -5.59
N GLY A 66 6.43 15.59 -5.38
CA GLY A 66 6.27 16.28 -4.10
C GLY A 66 5.72 15.36 -3.03
N THR A 67 6.55 14.94 -2.08
CA THR A 67 6.12 14.54 -0.74
C THR A 67 6.05 15.82 0.10
N LEU A 68 4.86 16.39 0.27
CA LEU A 68 4.64 17.34 1.36
C LEU A 68 4.79 16.57 2.67
N ASP A 69 5.84 16.92 3.42
CA ASP A 69 6.07 16.52 4.81
C ASP A 69 4.92 16.97 5.73
#